data_AF-A0A4R7VX35-F1
#
_entry.id   AF-A0A4R7VX35-F1
#
_cell.length_a   1.000
_cell.length_b   1.000
_cell.length_c   1.000
_cell.angle_alpha   90.00
_cell.angle_beta   90.00
_cell.angle_gamma   90.00
#
_symmetry.space_group_name_H-M   'P 1'
#
loop_
_entity.id
_entity.type
_entity.pdbx_description
1 polymer ?
#
loop_
_entity_poly.entity_id
_entity_poly.type
_entity_poly.pdbx_seq_one_letter_code
_entity_poly.pdbx_strand_id
1 'polypeptide(L)'
;MAHWLDYSANRLHGTTIKNAGYTGVIRYIDSPTRLATKHTDQNEYRSHLAAGLAVLLVMQTTTTASDGGFSVGRAHARRALAGADHLGYQGPIFFTNDRTTLPNPSAWKSYLDGAASVLGIGRVGAYGFRNAMDVAVGHATYFWQAGRRSDVAPHTHIWQDNNTQVKVGGITCDRNLVLKGIGSVGGFLMSLSDEEQRDLFDRIFGMLRQRYFAKDDEGAVVEVGGDHPGATPATVLDSLDGNFLVNMIEVLDKRVTALEVAGVDVDRLATLLAPAVAKAVNDEFARRQNS
;
A
#
# COMPACT_ATOMS: atom_id res chain seq x y z
N MET A 1 -4.51 -14.55 -13.67
CA MET A 1 -3.89 -14.19 -12.37
C MET A 1 -2.40 -14.00 -12.58
N ALA A 2 -1.80 -13.00 -11.94
CA ALA A 2 -0.39 -12.64 -12.12
C ALA A 2 0.55 -13.63 -11.42
N HIS A 3 1.60 -14.07 -12.14
CA HIS A 3 2.69 -14.86 -11.58
C HIS A 3 3.95 -14.04 -11.43
N TRP A 4 4.60 -14.17 -10.27
CA TRP A 4 5.84 -13.50 -9.90
C TRP A 4 6.93 -14.52 -9.59
N LEU A 5 8.19 -14.09 -9.65
CA LEU A 5 9.34 -14.92 -9.32
C LEU A 5 9.99 -14.50 -8.00
N ASP A 6 10.50 -15.47 -7.26
CA ASP A 6 11.59 -15.24 -6.31
C ASP A 6 12.75 -16.20 -6.62
N TYR A 7 13.96 -15.78 -6.31
CA TYR A 7 15.18 -16.50 -6.69
C TYR A 7 16.38 -16.04 -5.87
N SER A 8 17.37 -16.92 -5.69
CA SER A 8 18.54 -16.65 -4.83
C SER A 8 19.88 -17.00 -5.46
N ALA A 9 19.90 -17.78 -6.55
CA ALA A 9 21.14 -18.30 -7.13
C ALA A 9 21.95 -17.25 -7.91
N ASN A 10 21.28 -16.27 -8.53
CA ASN A 10 21.91 -15.14 -9.21
C ASN A 10 20.91 -13.98 -9.38
N ARG A 11 21.38 -12.81 -9.80
CA ARG A 11 20.53 -11.68 -10.21
C ARG A 11 20.02 -11.88 -11.63
N LEU A 12 18.79 -11.46 -11.89
CA LEU A 12 18.17 -11.51 -13.21
C LEU A 12 17.76 -10.11 -13.66
N HIS A 13 18.04 -9.80 -14.92
CA HIS A 13 17.61 -8.54 -15.53
C HIS A 13 16.08 -8.54 -15.74
N GLY A 14 15.43 -7.39 -15.57
CA GLY A 14 13.96 -7.28 -15.67
C GLY A 14 13.38 -7.74 -17.01
N THR A 15 14.07 -7.47 -18.12
CA THR A 15 13.63 -7.94 -19.45
C THR A 15 13.63 -9.47 -19.56
N THR A 16 14.59 -10.16 -18.93
CA THR A 16 14.63 -11.64 -18.89
C THR A 16 13.39 -12.19 -18.20
N ILE A 17 12.95 -11.55 -17.12
CA ILE A 17 11.79 -11.97 -16.32
C ILE A 17 10.49 -11.66 -17.07
N LYS A 18 10.37 -10.47 -17.66
CA LYS A 18 9.22 -10.06 -18.47
C LYS A 18 9.03 -10.96 -19.69
N ASN A 19 10.10 -11.26 -20.42
CA ASN A 19 10.06 -12.14 -21.59
C ASN A 19 9.70 -13.59 -21.23
N ALA A 20 9.94 -14.00 -19.98
CA ALA A 20 9.49 -15.28 -19.46
C ALA A 20 8.01 -15.28 -19.01
N GLY A 21 7.28 -14.17 -19.19
CA GLY A 21 5.85 -14.06 -18.93
C GLY A 21 5.47 -13.68 -17.49
N TYR A 22 6.43 -13.22 -16.67
CA TYR A 22 6.19 -12.81 -15.30
C TYR A 22 5.97 -11.29 -15.19
N THR A 23 5.09 -10.89 -14.28
CA THR A 23 4.71 -9.48 -14.08
C THR A 23 5.31 -8.86 -12.82
N GLY A 24 6.03 -9.64 -12.02
CA GLY A 24 6.68 -9.12 -10.83
C GLY A 24 7.70 -10.07 -10.21
N VAL A 25 8.36 -9.58 -9.18
CA VAL A 25 9.42 -10.27 -8.45
C VAL A 25 9.37 -10.00 -6.96
N ILE A 26 9.82 -10.99 -6.18
CA ILE A 26 10.13 -10.84 -4.76
C ILE A 26 11.63 -11.05 -4.60
N ARG A 27 12.34 -10.02 -4.15
CA ARG A 27 13.81 -10.01 -4.12
C ARG A 27 14.37 -9.93 -2.72
N TYR A 28 15.43 -10.68 -2.46
CA TYR A 28 16.10 -10.64 -1.17
C TYR A 28 16.79 -9.29 -0.97
N ILE A 29 16.61 -8.68 0.19
CA ILE A 29 17.21 -7.41 0.57
C ILE A 29 18.15 -7.57 1.77
N ASP A 30 19.16 -6.73 1.85
CA ASP A 30 20.01 -6.54 3.03
C ASP A 30 20.54 -5.09 3.02
N SER A 31 21.25 -4.69 4.07
CA SER A 31 21.97 -3.42 4.05
C SER A 31 23.01 -3.41 2.92
N PRO A 32 23.29 -2.26 2.27
CA PRO A 32 24.22 -2.17 1.14
C PRO A 32 25.61 -2.78 1.38
N THR A 33 26.10 -2.73 2.62
CA THR A 33 27.40 -3.30 3.02
C THR A 33 27.40 -4.82 3.19
N ARG A 34 26.25 -5.48 3.05
CA ARG A 34 26.05 -6.93 3.22
C ARG A 34 25.48 -7.61 1.97
N LEU A 35 25.41 -6.89 0.85
CA LEU A 35 24.91 -7.46 -0.39
C LEU A 35 25.81 -8.61 -0.85
N ALA A 36 25.17 -9.64 -1.35
CA ALA A 36 25.79 -10.83 -1.91
C ALA A 36 24.97 -11.25 -3.15
N THR A 37 25.35 -12.35 -3.80
CA THR A 37 24.67 -12.86 -5.01
C THR A 37 23.15 -13.00 -4.84
N LYS A 38 22.71 -13.42 -3.65
CA LYS A 38 21.28 -13.60 -3.32
C LYS A 38 20.49 -12.29 -3.31
N HIS A 39 21.13 -11.18 -2.89
CA HIS A 39 20.47 -9.90 -2.64
C HIS A 39 20.36 -9.05 -3.90
N THR A 40 19.24 -8.35 -4.07
CA THR A 40 19.10 -7.31 -5.10
C THR A 40 20.04 -6.15 -4.84
N ASP A 41 20.56 -5.56 -5.91
CA ASP A 41 21.28 -4.29 -5.87
C ASP A 41 20.50 -3.21 -6.63
N GLN A 42 21.08 -2.01 -6.69
CA GLN A 42 20.47 -0.87 -7.38
C GLN A 42 20.26 -1.11 -8.88
N ASN A 43 21.15 -1.85 -9.54
CA ASN A 43 21.10 -2.10 -10.98
C ASN A 43 20.01 -3.12 -11.31
N GLU A 44 19.94 -4.22 -10.57
CA GLU A 44 18.87 -5.22 -10.68
C GLU A 44 17.51 -4.56 -10.42
N TYR A 45 17.37 -3.81 -9.32
CA TYR A 45 16.12 -3.13 -8.98
C TYR A 45 15.66 -2.16 -10.06
N ARG A 46 16.56 -1.29 -10.57
CA ARG A 46 16.23 -0.38 -11.68
C ARG A 46 15.84 -1.13 -12.95
N SER A 47 16.50 -2.25 -13.24
CA SER A 47 16.15 -3.07 -14.40
C SER A 47 14.74 -3.67 -14.28
N HIS A 48 14.30 -4.02 -13.07
CA HIS A 48 12.95 -4.53 -12.82
C HIS A 48 11.91 -3.43 -13.05
N LEU A 49 12.14 -2.24 -12.48
CA LEU A 49 11.25 -1.10 -12.68
C LEU A 49 11.17 -0.68 -14.16
N ALA A 50 12.31 -0.61 -14.86
CA ALA A 50 12.36 -0.27 -16.28
C ALA A 50 11.62 -1.28 -17.17
N ALA A 51 11.57 -2.55 -16.76
CA ALA A 51 10.78 -3.57 -17.44
C ALA A 51 9.27 -3.49 -17.10
N GLY A 52 8.87 -2.65 -16.15
CA GLY A 52 7.48 -2.54 -15.67
C GLY A 52 7.10 -3.68 -14.73
N LEU A 53 8.06 -4.33 -14.07
CA LEU A 53 7.78 -5.38 -13.09
C LEU A 53 7.38 -4.76 -11.76
N ALA A 54 6.38 -5.34 -11.11
CA ALA A 54 6.13 -5.10 -9.71
C ALA A 54 7.27 -5.72 -8.86
N VAL A 55 7.71 -5.02 -7.81
CA VAL A 55 8.80 -5.48 -6.95
C VAL A 55 8.35 -5.50 -5.50
N LEU A 56 8.61 -6.61 -4.82
CA LEU A 56 8.55 -6.73 -3.37
C LEU A 56 9.92 -7.16 -2.83
N LEU A 57 10.17 -6.85 -1.56
CA LEU A 57 11.43 -7.21 -0.90
C LEU A 57 11.21 -8.23 0.21
N VAL A 58 12.19 -9.10 0.42
CA VAL A 58 12.20 -10.10 1.51
C VAL A 58 13.52 -10.09 2.27
N MET A 59 13.44 -10.11 3.59
CA MET A 59 14.58 -10.22 4.49
C MET A 59 14.70 -11.66 5.02
N GLN A 60 15.77 -12.34 4.62
CA GLN A 60 16.11 -13.68 5.10
C GLN A 60 17.62 -13.82 5.21
N THR A 61 18.11 -14.21 6.38
CA THR A 61 19.52 -14.56 6.58
C THR A 61 19.70 -16.06 6.70
N THR A 62 18.92 -16.71 7.58
CA THR A 62 18.84 -18.16 7.76
C THR A 62 17.38 -18.58 7.87
N THR A 63 17.12 -19.88 7.76
CA THR A 63 15.77 -20.45 7.93
C THR A 63 15.25 -20.38 9.37
N THR A 64 16.15 -20.14 10.34
CA THR A 64 15.86 -20.12 11.79
C THR A 64 15.99 -18.74 12.42
N ALA A 65 16.28 -17.69 11.66
CA ALA A 65 16.55 -16.36 12.22
C ALA A 65 15.41 -15.80 13.07
N SER A 66 14.17 -16.18 12.77
CA SER A 66 12.98 -15.80 13.54
C SER A 66 12.95 -16.35 14.96
N ASP A 67 13.71 -17.40 15.28
CA ASP A 67 13.81 -17.95 16.64
C ASP A 67 14.45 -16.97 17.62
N GLY A 68 15.22 -15.99 17.10
CA GLY A 68 15.80 -14.92 17.91
C GLY A 68 14.80 -13.84 18.36
N GLY A 69 13.53 -13.93 17.95
CA GLY A 69 12.46 -13.07 18.43
C GLY A 69 12.70 -11.58 18.15
N PHE A 70 12.24 -10.74 19.07
CA PHE A 70 12.16 -9.28 18.88
C PHE A 70 13.49 -8.62 18.53
N SER A 71 14.57 -8.98 19.21
CA SER A 71 15.88 -8.34 19.01
C SER A 71 16.41 -8.58 17.59
N VAL A 72 16.26 -9.81 17.08
CA VAL A 72 16.68 -10.19 15.73
C VAL A 72 15.74 -9.59 14.69
N GLY A 73 14.43 -9.56 14.96
CA GLY A 73 13.44 -8.90 14.09
C GLY A 73 13.77 -7.44 13.85
N ARG A 74 14.03 -6.71 14.94
CA ARG A 74 14.44 -5.30 14.89
C ARG A 74 15.77 -5.10 14.17
N ALA A 75 16.76 -5.96 14.41
CA ALA A 75 18.06 -5.88 13.73
C ALA A 75 17.94 -6.14 12.22
N HIS A 76 17.13 -7.12 11.83
CA HIS A 76 16.86 -7.44 10.43
C HIS A 76 16.08 -6.32 9.74
N ALA A 77 15.09 -5.75 10.41
CA ALA A 77 14.33 -4.64 9.85
C ALA A 77 15.17 -3.38 9.63
N ARG A 78 16.15 -3.09 10.51
CA ARG A 78 17.12 -2.00 10.27
C ARG A 78 17.99 -2.25 9.04
N ARG A 79 18.45 -3.49 8.84
CA ARG A 79 19.22 -3.86 7.65
C ARG A 79 18.37 -3.75 6.38
N ALA A 80 17.16 -4.29 6.43
CA ALA A 80 16.23 -4.22 5.31
C ALA A 80 15.80 -2.79 5.00
N LEU A 81 15.61 -1.94 6.00
CA LEU A 81 15.35 -0.51 5.83
C LEU A 81 16.52 0.19 5.14
N ALA A 82 17.75 -0.02 5.61
CA ALA A 82 18.92 0.56 4.96
C ALA A 82 19.08 0.13 3.50
N GLY A 83 18.76 -1.13 3.19
CA GLY A 83 18.69 -1.63 1.81
C GLY A 83 17.57 -0.96 1.01
N ALA A 84 16.36 -0.91 1.56
CA ALA A 84 15.20 -0.28 0.92
C ALA A 84 15.44 1.21 0.64
N ASP A 85 16.00 1.95 1.60
CA ASP A 85 16.35 3.36 1.45
C ASP A 85 17.39 3.56 0.35
N HIS A 86 18.40 2.69 0.29
CA HIS A 86 19.39 2.72 -0.78
C HIS A 86 18.76 2.53 -2.17
N LEU A 87 17.76 1.66 -2.28
CA LEU A 87 17.02 1.42 -3.52
C LEU A 87 15.97 2.50 -3.85
N GLY A 88 15.56 3.31 -2.87
CA GLY A 88 14.39 4.19 -2.96
C GLY A 88 13.05 3.45 -2.83
N TYR A 89 13.02 2.29 -2.18
CA TYR A 89 11.84 1.43 -2.04
C TYR A 89 11.02 1.74 -0.78
N GLN A 90 9.73 2.05 -0.97
CA GLN A 90 8.80 2.38 0.12
C GLN A 90 7.74 1.31 0.41
N GLY A 91 7.70 0.23 -0.38
CA GLY A 91 6.73 -0.84 -0.20
C GLY A 91 6.99 -1.73 1.03
N PRO A 92 6.21 -2.81 1.17
CA PRO A 92 6.37 -3.75 2.28
C PRO A 92 7.59 -4.65 2.11
N ILE A 93 8.09 -5.14 3.25
CA ILE A 93 9.22 -6.05 3.32
C ILE A 93 8.74 -7.31 4.05
N PHE A 94 8.93 -8.47 3.40
CA PHE A 94 8.58 -9.76 3.96
C PHE A 94 9.69 -10.27 4.88
N PHE A 95 9.31 -10.70 6.07
CA PHE A 95 10.17 -11.32 7.06
C PHE A 95 9.86 -12.81 7.10
N THR A 96 10.86 -13.65 7.31
CA THR A 96 10.76 -15.08 6.96
C THR A 96 10.75 -16.00 8.19
N ASN A 97 9.86 -16.98 8.14
CA ASN A 97 9.99 -18.27 8.82
C ASN A 97 9.97 -19.37 7.75
N ASP A 98 11.16 -19.73 7.28
CA ASP A 98 11.33 -20.62 6.12
C ASP A 98 11.49 -22.08 6.55
N ARG A 99 10.50 -22.56 7.32
CA ARG A 99 10.41 -23.94 7.80
C ARG A 99 8.97 -24.42 7.74
N THR A 100 8.78 -25.69 7.42
CA THR A 100 7.47 -26.35 7.44
C THR A 100 6.89 -26.45 8.86
N THR A 101 7.75 -26.38 9.88
CA THR A 101 7.38 -26.38 11.30
C THR A 101 7.53 -25.00 11.92
N LEU A 102 6.73 -24.71 12.94
CA LEU A 102 6.84 -23.51 13.78
C LEU A 102 7.16 -23.90 15.23
N PRO A 103 8.44 -24.12 15.59
CA PRO A 103 8.81 -24.61 16.92
C PRO A 103 8.47 -23.63 18.05
N ASN A 104 8.57 -22.33 17.78
CA ASN A 104 8.29 -21.29 18.76
C ASN A 104 7.38 -20.19 18.16
N PRO A 105 6.05 -20.35 18.26
CA PRO A 105 5.09 -19.36 17.80
C PRO A 105 5.27 -17.98 18.45
N SER A 106 5.65 -17.93 19.73
CA SER A 106 5.89 -16.67 20.45
C SER A 106 7.10 -15.92 19.91
N ALA A 107 8.21 -16.62 19.64
CA ALA A 107 9.38 -16.02 19.02
C ALA A 107 9.05 -15.46 17.64
N TRP A 108 8.26 -16.18 16.83
CA TRP A 108 7.84 -15.69 15.52
C TRP A 108 7.01 -14.39 15.59
N LYS A 109 6.02 -14.32 16.47
CA LYS A 109 5.25 -13.07 16.71
C LYS A 109 6.17 -11.94 17.15
N SER A 110 7.02 -12.19 18.15
CA SER A 110 7.97 -11.19 18.64
C SER A 110 8.96 -10.74 17.57
N TYR A 111 9.39 -11.62 16.67
CA TYR A 111 10.25 -11.28 15.53
C TYR A 111 9.57 -10.30 14.58
N LEU A 112 8.30 -10.54 14.23
CA LEU A 112 7.50 -9.63 13.43
C LEU A 112 7.25 -8.29 14.16
N ASP A 113 6.98 -8.32 15.46
CA ASP A 113 6.83 -7.10 16.28
C ASP A 113 8.12 -6.26 16.32
N GLY A 114 9.27 -6.93 16.41
CA GLY A 114 10.57 -6.28 16.33
C GLY A 114 10.78 -5.60 14.98
N ALA A 115 10.31 -6.21 13.89
CA ALA A 115 10.35 -5.58 12.58
C ALA A 115 9.38 -4.39 12.47
N ALA A 116 8.15 -4.55 12.99
CA ALA A 116 7.13 -3.50 13.04
C ALA A 116 7.59 -2.28 13.86
N SER A 117 8.41 -2.48 14.90
CA SER A 117 8.99 -1.40 15.71
C SER A 117 9.96 -0.50 14.92
N VAL A 118 10.35 -0.88 13.71
CA VAL A 118 11.26 -0.12 12.84
C VAL A 118 10.54 0.41 11.61
N LEU A 119 9.76 -0.45 10.95
CA LEU A 119 9.12 -0.14 9.66
C LEU A 119 7.69 0.39 9.80
N GLY A 120 7.07 0.23 10.97
CA GLY A 120 5.63 0.28 11.15
C GLY A 120 4.95 -0.99 10.62
N ILE A 121 3.88 -1.43 11.29
CA ILE A 121 3.18 -2.68 10.91
C ILE A 121 2.66 -2.66 9.47
N GLY A 122 2.31 -1.48 8.95
CA GLY A 122 1.83 -1.28 7.57
C GLY A 122 2.85 -1.63 6.48
N ARG A 123 4.13 -1.79 6.82
CA ARG A 123 5.19 -2.21 5.89
C ARG A 123 5.73 -3.62 6.18
N VAL A 124 5.17 -4.32 7.17
CA VAL A 124 5.63 -5.67 7.55
C VAL A 124 4.82 -6.73 6.80
N GLY A 125 5.53 -7.55 6.05
CA GLY A 125 5.01 -8.79 5.48
C GLY A 125 5.55 -10.01 6.22
N ALA A 126 4.76 -11.08 6.28
CA ALA A 126 5.14 -12.38 6.81
C ALA A 126 5.28 -13.39 5.66
N TYR A 127 6.37 -14.17 5.66
CA TYR A 127 6.56 -15.32 4.79
C TYR A 127 6.77 -16.61 5.58
N GLY A 128 6.11 -17.69 5.15
CA GLY A 128 6.26 -19.02 5.73
C GLY A 128 5.10 -19.95 5.38
N PHE A 129 5.08 -21.13 6.00
CA PHE A 129 4.01 -22.11 5.83
C PHE A 129 2.76 -21.74 6.64
N ARG A 130 1.66 -22.47 6.43
CA ARG A 130 0.34 -22.16 7.00
C ARG A 130 0.35 -21.88 8.51
N ASN A 131 1.05 -22.71 9.28
CA ASN A 131 1.21 -22.53 10.72
C ASN A 131 1.85 -21.18 11.11
N ALA A 132 2.86 -20.73 10.38
CA ALA A 132 3.49 -19.43 10.59
C ALA A 132 2.58 -18.27 10.15
N MET A 133 1.79 -18.45 9.08
CA MET A 133 0.86 -17.43 8.59
C MET A 133 -0.28 -17.17 9.56
N ASP A 134 -0.92 -18.23 10.08
CA ASP A 134 -2.01 -18.09 11.05
C ASP A 134 -1.55 -17.37 12.34
N VAL A 135 -0.32 -17.65 12.80
CA VAL A 135 0.26 -17.00 13.98
C VAL A 135 0.71 -15.55 13.71
N ALA A 136 0.99 -15.20 12.45
CA ALA A 136 1.44 -13.86 12.07
C ALA A 136 0.28 -12.83 11.99
N VAL A 137 -0.97 -13.26 12.04
CA VAL A 137 -2.13 -12.36 12.03
C VAL A 137 -2.07 -11.42 13.23
N GLY A 138 -2.20 -10.11 12.98
CA GLY A 138 -2.05 -9.05 14.00
C GLY A 138 -0.60 -8.59 14.21
N HIS A 139 0.39 -9.28 13.66
CA HIS A 139 1.81 -8.95 13.74
C HIS A 139 2.43 -8.57 12.38
N ALA A 140 1.70 -8.81 11.28
CA ALA A 140 2.05 -8.39 9.93
C ALA A 140 0.79 -7.94 9.16
N THR A 141 1.00 -7.10 8.15
CA THR A 141 -0.07 -6.61 7.25
C THR A 141 -0.22 -7.49 6.02
N TYR A 142 0.91 -7.95 5.46
CA TYR A 142 0.94 -8.70 4.21
C TYR A 142 1.41 -10.14 4.43
N PHE A 143 0.92 -11.06 3.61
CA PHE A 143 1.14 -12.50 3.82
C PHE A 143 1.54 -13.21 2.54
N TRP A 144 2.73 -13.79 2.53
CA TRP A 144 3.29 -14.59 1.45
C TRP A 144 3.43 -16.04 1.94
N GLN A 145 2.48 -16.90 1.57
CA GLN A 145 2.42 -18.26 2.09
C GLN A 145 3.14 -19.24 1.17
N ALA A 146 3.98 -20.10 1.75
CA ALA A 146 4.54 -21.28 1.11
C ALA A 146 3.68 -22.53 1.37
N GLY A 147 3.78 -23.52 0.48
CA GLY A 147 3.21 -24.86 0.66
C GLY A 147 2.10 -25.22 -0.32
N ARG A 148 1.21 -26.11 0.09
CA ARG A 148 0.18 -26.70 -0.78
C ARG A 148 -0.94 -25.70 -1.08
N ARG A 149 -1.47 -25.74 -2.30
CA ARG A 149 -2.60 -24.89 -2.73
C ARG A 149 -3.83 -25.07 -1.86
N SER A 150 -4.13 -26.30 -1.43
CA SER A 150 -5.27 -26.63 -0.57
C SER A 150 -5.20 -25.97 0.81
N ASP A 151 -4.01 -25.56 1.25
CA ASP A 151 -3.75 -25.12 2.62
C ASP A 151 -3.62 -23.59 2.69
N VAL A 152 -3.75 -22.89 1.55
CA VAL A 152 -3.65 -21.43 1.45
C VAL A 152 -4.66 -20.75 2.37
N ALA A 153 -4.16 -19.87 3.24
CA ALA A 153 -5.02 -19.14 4.16
C ALA A 153 -5.85 -18.07 3.45
N PRO A 154 -7.08 -17.79 3.94
CA PRO A 154 -7.90 -16.72 3.36
C PRO A 154 -7.24 -15.34 3.42
N HIS A 155 -6.29 -15.09 4.33
CA HIS A 155 -5.58 -13.82 4.47
C HIS A 155 -4.30 -13.73 3.61
N THR A 156 -3.94 -14.78 2.87
CA THR A 156 -2.76 -14.81 1.99
C THR A 156 -2.92 -13.83 0.84
N HIS A 157 -1.86 -13.05 0.58
CA HIS A 157 -1.76 -12.13 -0.55
C HIS A 157 -1.02 -12.76 -1.73
N ILE A 158 0.04 -13.50 -1.44
CA ILE A 158 0.87 -14.21 -2.42
C ILE A 158 1.03 -15.66 -1.96
N TRP A 159 0.90 -16.61 -2.88
CA TRP A 159 1.18 -18.02 -2.60
C TRP A 159 2.37 -18.52 -3.43
N GLN A 160 3.40 -19.05 -2.77
CA GLN A 160 4.51 -19.75 -3.41
C GLN A 160 4.12 -21.22 -3.64
N ASP A 161 4.26 -21.68 -4.88
CA ASP A 161 4.01 -23.08 -5.24
C ASP A 161 5.27 -23.92 -5.07
N ASN A 162 5.47 -24.49 -3.88
CA ASN A 162 6.66 -25.29 -3.57
C ASN A 162 6.73 -26.64 -4.33
N ASN A 163 5.70 -27.01 -5.10
CA ASN A 163 5.75 -28.19 -5.96
C ASN A 163 6.25 -27.87 -7.37
N THR A 164 6.38 -26.59 -7.72
CA THR A 164 6.78 -26.15 -9.06
C THR A 164 7.95 -25.19 -9.00
N GLN A 165 9.09 -25.63 -9.54
CA GLN A 165 10.22 -24.75 -9.82
C GLN A 165 10.33 -24.51 -11.33
N VAL A 166 10.79 -23.32 -11.70
CA VAL A 166 10.96 -22.90 -13.09
C VAL A 166 12.40 -22.49 -13.34
N LYS A 167 12.84 -22.53 -14.61
CA LYS A 167 14.14 -21.99 -15.02
C LYS A 167 13.95 -20.73 -15.84
N VAL A 168 14.51 -19.62 -15.36
CA VAL A 168 14.48 -18.32 -16.05
C VAL A 168 15.88 -17.74 -16.05
N GLY A 169 16.38 -17.30 -17.21
CA GLY A 169 17.76 -16.80 -17.33
C GLY A 169 18.83 -17.81 -16.92
N GLY A 170 18.55 -19.12 -17.04
CA GLY A 170 19.47 -20.19 -16.69
C GLY A 170 19.53 -20.57 -15.20
N ILE A 171 18.78 -19.90 -14.32
CA ILE A 171 18.73 -20.23 -12.89
C ILE A 171 17.37 -20.79 -12.47
N THR A 172 17.36 -21.56 -11.38
CA THR A 172 16.13 -22.02 -10.73
C THR A 172 15.49 -20.86 -9.98
N CYS A 173 14.18 -20.67 -10.22
CA CYS A 173 13.33 -19.71 -9.53
C CYS A 173 12.10 -20.42 -8.98
N ASP A 174 11.55 -19.87 -7.91
CA ASP A 174 10.28 -20.31 -7.35
C ASP A 174 9.13 -19.46 -7.91
N ARG A 175 8.00 -20.10 -8.18
CA ARG A 175 6.82 -19.46 -8.78
C ARG A 175 5.85 -19.02 -7.70
N ASN A 176 5.45 -17.76 -7.77
CA ASN A 176 4.51 -17.14 -6.86
C ASN A 176 3.24 -16.71 -7.60
N LEU A 177 2.07 -16.97 -7.03
CA LEU A 177 0.79 -16.54 -7.55
C LEU A 177 0.24 -15.42 -6.67
N VAL A 178 -0.03 -14.27 -7.27
CA VAL A 178 -0.70 -13.15 -6.59
C VAL A 178 -2.18 -13.46 -6.46
N LEU A 179 -2.66 -13.49 -5.22
CA LEU A 179 -4.06 -13.75 -4.85
C LEU A 179 -4.80 -12.46 -4.50
N LYS A 180 -4.09 -11.47 -3.95
CA LYS A 180 -4.64 -10.18 -3.55
C LYS A 180 -3.63 -9.08 -3.84
N GLY A 181 -4.13 -7.89 -4.16
CA GLY A 181 -3.29 -6.71 -4.32
C GLY A 181 -2.53 -6.39 -3.03
N ILE A 182 -1.26 -6.00 -3.18
CA ILE A 182 -0.44 -5.46 -2.10
C ILE A 182 -0.27 -3.97 -2.38
N GLY A 183 -0.76 -3.14 -1.45
CA GLY A 183 -0.74 -1.69 -1.58
C GLY A 183 0.68 -1.15 -1.58
N SER A 184 1.30 -1.05 -2.75
CA SER A 184 2.21 0.04 -3.03
C SER A 184 1.46 1.05 -3.88
N VAL A 185 1.66 2.34 -3.60
CA VAL A 185 0.99 3.46 -4.29
C VAL A 185 1.35 3.51 -5.79
N GLY A 186 2.27 2.66 -6.27
CA GLY A 186 2.52 2.39 -7.69
C GLY A 186 2.14 0.97 -8.17
N GLY A 187 1.86 0.02 -7.27
CA GLY A 187 1.59 -1.38 -7.60
C GLY A 187 0.12 -1.72 -7.74
N PHE A 188 -0.79 -0.93 -7.16
CA PHE A 188 -2.23 -1.11 -7.39
C PHE A 188 -2.55 -0.94 -8.88
N LEU A 189 -2.15 0.19 -9.49
CA LEU A 189 -2.30 0.42 -10.93
C LEU A 189 -1.60 -0.66 -11.77
N MET A 190 -0.34 -1.01 -11.48
CA MET A 190 0.43 -1.96 -12.32
C MET A 190 0.02 -3.44 -12.16
N SER A 191 -0.81 -3.77 -11.17
CA SER A 191 -1.35 -5.13 -10.95
C SER A 191 -2.67 -5.40 -11.67
N LEU A 192 -3.31 -4.34 -12.14
CA LEU A 192 -4.55 -4.36 -12.89
C LEU A 192 -4.22 -4.63 -14.37
N SER A 193 -5.07 -5.40 -15.05
CA SER A 193 -5.02 -5.48 -16.52
C SER A 193 -5.17 -4.09 -17.14
N ASP A 194 -4.76 -3.89 -18.38
CA ASP A 194 -4.93 -2.60 -19.07
C ASP A 194 -6.38 -2.09 -19.02
N GLU A 195 -7.35 -3.01 -18.99
CA GLU A 195 -8.78 -2.71 -18.85
C GLU A 195 -9.15 -2.27 -17.43
N GLU A 196 -8.69 -2.97 -16.39
CA GLU A 196 -8.91 -2.55 -15.00
C GLU A 196 -8.12 -1.27 -14.64
N GLN A 197 -6.97 -1.03 -15.27
CA GLN A 197 -6.24 0.23 -15.17
C GLN A 197 -7.02 1.36 -15.80
N ARG A 198 -7.62 1.14 -16.98
CA ARG A 198 -8.54 2.09 -17.61
C ARG A 198 -9.77 2.30 -16.72
N ASP A 199 -10.40 1.26 -16.19
CA ASP A 199 -11.60 1.38 -15.36
C ASP A 199 -11.32 2.10 -14.03
N LEU A 200 -10.14 1.91 -13.45
CA LEU A 200 -9.69 2.61 -12.27
C LEU A 200 -9.29 4.06 -12.59
N PHE A 201 -8.58 4.29 -13.70
CA PHE A 201 -8.29 5.62 -14.22
C PHE A 201 -9.60 6.37 -14.50
N ASP A 202 -10.58 5.72 -15.14
CA ASP A 202 -11.92 6.21 -15.44
C ASP A 202 -12.83 6.30 -14.21
N ARG A 203 -12.43 5.76 -13.05
CA ARG A 203 -13.10 5.97 -11.75
C ARG A 203 -12.47 7.08 -10.93
N ILE A 204 -11.13 7.16 -10.92
CA ILE A 204 -10.34 8.15 -10.18
C ILE A 204 -10.36 9.49 -10.92
N PHE A 205 -10.08 9.47 -12.23
CA PHE A 205 -10.28 10.57 -13.16
C PHE A 205 -11.69 10.57 -13.77
N GLY A 206 -12.54 9.61 -13.46
CA GLY A 206 -14.00 9.66 -13.75
C GLY A 206 -14.73 10.79 -13.05
N MET A 207 -14.18 11.27 -11.93
CA MET A 207 -14.60 12.54 -11.32
C MET A 207 -14.18 13.76 -12.17
N LEU A 208 -13.37 13.58 -13.19
CA LEU A 208 -12.81 14.59 -14.08
C LEU A 208 -12.67 14.08 -15.54
N ARG A 209 -13.68 13.41 -16.09
CA ARG A 209 -13.74 13.28 -17.56
C ARG A 209 -13.64 14.71 -18.10
N GLN A 210 -12.67 15.01 -18.96
CA GLN A 210 -12.64 16.30 -19.64
C GLN A 210 -13.90 16.37 -20.50
N ARG A 211 -14.91 17.06 -19.99
CA ARG A 211 -16.17 17.29 -20.70
C ARG A 211 -15.95 18.44 -21.67
N TYR A 212 -16.59 18.35 -22.82
CA TYR A 212 -16.61 19.40 -23.82
C TYR A 212 -18.05 19.82 -24.04
N PHE A 213 -18.28 21.10 -24.19
CA PHE A 213 -19.59 21.66 -24.43
C PHE A 213 -19.61 22.45 -25.72
N ALA A 214 -20.75 22.46 -26.40
CA ALA A 214 -21.03 23.35 -27.52
C ALA A 214 -22.43 23.93 -27.35
N LYS A 215 -22.71 25.04 -28.05
CA LYS A 215 -24.08 25.53 -28.20
C LYS A 215 -24.74 24.82 -29.37
N ASP A 216 -25.95 24.32 -29.18
CA ASP A 216 -26.80 23.87 -30.29
C ASP A 216 -27.36 25.05 -31.10
N ASP A 217 -28.15 24.74 -32.13
CA ASP A 217 -28.73 25.72 -33.04
C ASP A 217 -29.74 26.65 -32.32
N GLU A 218 -30.30 26.22 -31.19
CA GLU A 218 -31.15 27.01 -30.30
C GLU A 218 -30.36 27.79 -29.23
N GLY A 219 -29.04 27.63 -29.17
CA GLY A 219 -28.14 28.31 -28.25
C GLY A 219 -28.00 27.67 -26.87
N ALA A 220 -28.58 26.49 -26.64
CA ALA A 220 -28.47 25.75 -25.39
C ALA A 220 -27.13 25.00 -25.31
N VAL A 221 -26.57 24.92 -24.10
CA VAL A 221 -25.28 24.28 -23.84
C VAL A 221 -25.48 22.78 -23.70
N VAL A 222 -24.87 22.00 -24.60
CA VAL A 222 -24.95 20.54 -24.63
C VAL A 222 -23.55 19.91 -24.55
N GLU A 223 -23.45 18.74 -23.92
CA GLU A 223 -22.19 17.99 -23.85
C GLU A 223 -21.92 17.28 -25.18
N VAL A 224 -20.70 17.42 -25.70
CA VAL A 224 -20.27 16.89 -27.00
C VAL A 224 -18.92 16.17 -26.88
N GLY A 225 -18.53 15.45 -27.94
CA GLY A 225 -17.17 14.91 -28.09
C GLY A 225 -16.14 16.03 -28.27
N GLY A 226 -14.89 15.80 -27.85
CA GLY A 226 -13.81 16.79 -27.98
C GLY A 226 -13.40 17.09 -29.43
N ASP A 227 -13.84 16.25 -30.37
CA ASP A 227 -13.69 16.40 -31.81
C ASP A 227 -14.85 17.19 -32.47
N HIS A 228 -15.89 17.55 -31.71
CA HIS A 228 -17.03 18.29 -32.22
C HIS A 228 -16.66 19.75 -32.58
N PRO A 229 -17.05 20.27 -33.76
CA PRO A 229 -16.84 21.66 -34.12
C PRO A 229 -17.45 22.61 -33.07
N GLY A 230 -16.67 23.56 -32.56
CA GLY A 230 -17.12 24.50 -31.53
C GLY A 230 -17.10 23.93 -30.09
N ALA A 231 -16.57 22.74 -29.88
CA ALA A 231 -16.36 22.17 -28.55
C ALA A 231 -15.41 23.05 -27.70
N THR A 232 -15.88 23.50 -26.54
CA THR A 232 -15.05 24.16 -25.53
C THR A 232 -14.86 23.24 -24.31
N PRO A 233 -13.64 23.12 -23.77
CA PRO A 233 -13.39 22.30 -22.59
C PRO A 233 -14.11 22.90 -21.38
N ALA A 234 -14.78 22.05 -20.61
CA ALA A 234 -15.32 22.42 -19.30
C ALA A 234 -14.19 22.91 -18.39
N THR A 235 -14.32 24.12 -17.84
CA THR A 235 -13.42 24.59 -16.79
C THR A 235 -13.91 24.08 -15.43
N VAL A 236 -13.06 24.09 -14.40
CA VAL A 236 -13.33 23.48 -13.08
C VAL A 236 -14.66 23.92 -12.44
N LEU A 237 -15.21 25.07 -12.85
CA LEU A 237 -16.48 25.62 -12.36
C LEU A 237 -17.71 25.24 -13.21
N ASP A 238 -17.54 24.65 -14.39
CA ASP A 238 -18.63 24.35 -15.35
C ASP A 238 -19.16 22.91 -15.24
N SER A 239 -18.65 22.10 -14.32
CA SER A 239 -19.20 20.76 -14.07
C SER A 239 -20.49 20.85 -13.24
N LEU A 240 -21.36 19.84 -13.33
CA LEU A 240 -22.52 19.71 -12.46
C LEU A 240 -22.12 19.72 -10.96
N ASP A 241 -20.92 19.24 -10.66
CA ASP A 241 -20.30 19.30 -9.33
C ASP A 241 -19.82 20.72 -8.99
N GLY A 242 -19.32 21.49 -9.96
CA GLY A 242 -19.01 22.92 -9.82
C GLY A 242 -20.27 23.72 -9.47
N ASN A 243 -21.37 23.49 -10.19
CA ASN A 243 -22.67 24.10 -9.89
C ASN A 243 -23.23 23.65 -8.53
N PHE A 244 -23.02 22.38 -8.14
CA PHE A 244 -23.39 21.91 -6.81
C PHE A 244 -22.58 22.61 -5.72
N LEU A 245 -21.26 22.75 -5.88
CA LEU A 245 -20.38 23.44 -4.93
C LEU A 245 -20.67 24.93 -4.86
N VAL A 246 -20.94 25.60 -5.98
CA VAL A 246 -21.36 27.01 -6.02
C VAL A 246 -22.69 27.19 -5.30
N ASN A 247 -23.68 26.32 -5.54
CA ASN A 247 -24.95 26.34 -4.82
C ASN A 247 -24.76 26.05 -3.33
N MET A 248 -23.85 25.15 -2.96
CA MET A 248 -23.53 24.86 -1.55
C MET A 248 -22.85 26.06 -0.88
N ILE A 249 -21.97 26.77 -1.59
CA ILE A 249 -21.35 28.01 -1.13
C ILE A 249 -22.42 29.09 -0.94
N GLU A 250 -23.36 29.25 -1.87
CA GLU A 250 -24.45 30.22 -1.73
C GLU A 250 -25.40 29.87 -0.57
N VAL A 251 -25.68 28.59 -0.36
CA VAL A 251 -26.45 28.11 0.81
C VAL A 251 -25.68 28.32 2.10
N LEU A 252 -24.36 28.09 2.11
CA LEU A 252 -23.51 28.35 3.27
C LEU A 252 -23.39 29.84 3.56
N ASP A 253 -23.26 30.68 2.54
CA ASP A 253 -23.21 32.14 2.66
C ASP A 253 -24.51 32.67 3.25
N LYS A 254 -25.68 32.24 2.72
CA LYS A 254 -26.99 32.55 3.32
C LYS A 254 -27.13 32.05 4.75
N ARG A 255 -26.55 30.89 5.09
CA ARG A 255 -26.56 30.35 6.46
C ARG A 255 -25.60 31.10 7.38
N VAL A 256 -24.48 31.62 6.86
CA VAL A 256 -23.52 32.46 7.58
C VAL A 256 -24.09 33.86 7.79
N THR A 257 -24.75 34.45 6.79
CA THR A 257 -25.52 35.69 6.93
C THR A 257 -26.71 35.52 7.87
N ALA A 258 -27.40 34.36 7.85
CA ALA A 258 -28.44 34.05 8.83
C ALA A 258 -27.90 33.71 10.23
N LEU A 259 -26.60 33.37 10.33
CA LEU A 259 -25.84 33.25 11.56
C LEU A 259 -25.27 34.60 12.02
N GLU A 260 -25.57 35.73 11.35
CA GLU A 260 -25.62 37.02 12.04
C GLU A 260 -26.73 36.90 13.09
N VAL A 261 -26.29 36.40 14.23
CA VAL A 261 -27.09 36.09 15.40
C VAL A 261 -27.85 37.35 15.75
N ALA A 262 -29.18 37.24 15.80
CA ALA A 262 -30.10 38.28 16.21
C ALA A 262 -29.67 38.92 17.56
N GLY A 263 -28.79 39.93 17.50
CA GLY A 263 -28.31 40.71 18.63
C GLY A 263 -27.48 39.97 19.68
N VAL A 264 -26.95 38.77 19.42
CA VAL A 264 -26.09 38.09 20.41
C VAL A 264 -24.63 38.38 20.13
N ASP A 265 -24.05 39.18 21.01
CA ASP A 265 -22.62 39.45 21.10
C ASP A 265 -21.88 38.16 21.50
N VAL A 266 -21.22 37.55 20.51
CA VAL A 266 -20.49 36.28 20.64
C VAL A 266 -19.31 36.41 21.62
N ASP A 267 -18.67 37.57 21.66
CA ASP A 267 -17.56 37.84 22.58
C ASP A 267 -18.05 37.94 24.03
N ARG A 268 -19.23 38.55 24.23
CA ARG A 268 -19.90 38.58 25.53
C ARG A 268 -20.34 37.19 25.98
N LEU A 269 -20.86 36.36 25.06
CA LEU A 269 -21.26 34.99 25.37
C LEU A 269 -20.04 34.12 25.74
N ALA A 270 -18.95 34.24 24.99
CA ALA A 270 -17.69 33.55 25.27
C ALA A 270 -17.13 33.95 26.65
N THR A 271 -17.18 35.26 26.98
CA THR A 271 -16.75 35.78 28.28
C THR A 271 -17.59 35.20 29.44
N LEU A 272 -18.90 35.08 29.24
CA LEU A 272 -19.81 34.53 30.26
C LEU A 272 -19.66 33.02 30.46
N LEU A 273 -19.31 32.27 29.41
CA LEU A 273 -19.21 30.81 29.45
C LEU A 273 -17.83 30.32 29.93
N ALA A 274 -16.76 31.09 29.75
CA ALA A 274 -15.40 30.68 30.08
C ALA A 274 -15.22 30.18 31.55
N PRO A 275 -15.78 30.84 32.58
CA PRO A 275 -15.65 30.38 33.97
C PRO A 275 -16.37 29.06 34.24
N ALA A 276 -17.54 28.85 33.62
CA ALA A 276 -18.33 27.63 33.78
C ALA A 276 -17.65 26.42 33.14
N VAL A 277 -17.06 26.62 31.95
CA VAL A 277 -16.28 25.59 31.25
C VAL A 277 -15.02 25.24 32.05
N ALA A 278 -14.28 26.23 32.54
CA ALA A 278 -13.09 26.00 33.36
C ALA A 278 -13.42 25.19 34.63
N LYS A 279 -14.52 25.53 35.32
CA LYS A 279 -14.98 24.77 36.49
C LYS A 279 -15.34 23.32 36.13
N ALA A 280 -16.09 23.10 35.05
CA ALA A 280 -16.50 21.75 34.64
C ALA A 280 -15.31 20.85 34.30
N VAL A 281 -14.28 21.41 33.63
CA VAL A 281 -13.03 20.70 33.32
C VAL A 281 -12.27 20.33 34.60
N ASN A 282 -12.16 21.26 35.55
CA ASN A 282 -11.48 21.00 36.83
C ASN A 282 -12.22 19.94 37.67
N ASP A 283 -13.54 19.99 37.72
CA ASP A 283 -14.37 19.02 38.44
C ASP A 283 -14.26 17.60 37.84
N GLU A 284 -14.14 17.48 36.52
CA GLU A 284 -13.88 16.20 35.82
C GLU A 284 -12.47 15.68 36.11
N PHE A 285 -11.47 16.57 36.13
CA PHE A 285 -10.09 16.19 36.42
C PHE A 285 -9.92 15.68 37.86
N ALA A 286 -10.55 16.36 38.82
CA ALA A 286 -10.55 15.95 40.23
C ALA A 286 -11.26 14.60 40.46
N ARG A 287 -12.34 14.31 39.71
CA ARG A 287 -13.01 13.00 39.76
C ARG A 287 -12.10 11.86 39.31
N ARG A 288 -11.26 12.08 38.30
CA ARG A 288 -10.35 11.05 37.75
C ARG A 288 -9.11 10.78 38.58
N GLN A 289 -8.72 11.69 39.48
CA GLN A 289 -7.58 11.47 40.39
C GLN A 289 -7.96 10.70 41.66
N ASN A 290 -9.25 10.63 41.99
CA ASN A 290 -9.78 9.94 43.17
C ASN A 290 -10.44 8.58 42.84
N SER A 291 -10.30 8.11 41.60
CA SER A 291 -10.78 6.81 41.09
C SER A 291 -9.61 5.93 40.70
#